data_AF-A0A2D2C744-F1
#
_entry.id   AF-A0A2D2C744-F1
#
_cell.length_a   1.000
_cell.length_b   1.000
_cell.length_c   1.000
_cell.angle_alpha   90.00
_cell.angle_beta   90.00
_cell.angle_gamma   90.00
#
_symmetry.space_group_name_H-M   'P 1'
#
loop_
_entity.id
_entity.type
_entity.pdbx_description
1 polymer ?
#
loop_
_entity_poly.entity_id
_entity_poly.type
_entity_poly.pdbx_seq_one_letter_code
_entity_poly.pdbx_strand_id
1 'polypeptide(L)'
;MAMATIDQANGQGIGMHGWSFGGGTALMFQIKHRESHDIDLFIDDAQYLPYLNPETQGYDLALAPSDYETDGTRALKIVFDGVGEIDFICCDPVTEEPFVASEIRGRSVKLETPAEILAKKVVFRGTHLQPRDMFDIAAVAQEMGADYVIDACSKFPAACQEALQVSEKMSARLFEAVTAKLLVAEEFQPLQSRAQMITKEILATAITRSAALLP
;
A
#
# COMPACT_ATOMS: atom_id res chain seq x y z
N MET A 1 -7.47 14.62 -9.66
CA MET A 1 -7.47 14.95 -8.21
C MET A 1 -6.06 14.91 -7.67
N ALA A 2 -5.47 13.74 -7.39
CA ALA A 2 -4.12 13.62 -6.80
C ALA A 2 -3.02 14.44 -7.52
N MET A 3 -2.88 14.26 -8.84
CA MET A 3 -1.92 15.04 -9.64
C MET A 3 -2.19 16.54 -9.65
N ALA A 4 -3.47 16.94 -9.60
CA ALA A 4 -3.83 18.35 -9.58
C ALA A 4 -3.45 19.01 -8.25
N THR A 5 -3.54 18.28 -7.14
CA THR A 5 -3.02 18.72 -5.84
C THR A 5 -1.50 18.93 -5.89
N ILE A 6 -0.75 17.95 -6.40
CA ILE A 6 0.72 18.05 -6.52
C ILE A 6 1.12 19.20 -7.46
N ASP A 7 0.47 19.33 -8.62
CA ASP A 7 0.79 20.37 -9.60
C ASP A 7 0.52 21.78 -9.01
N GLN A 8 -0.60 21.97 -8.31
CA GLN A 8 -0.92 23.25 -7.67
C GLN A 8 0.05 23.59 -6.53
N ALA A 9 0.39 22.61 -5.70
CA ALA A 9 1.36 22.80 -4.64
C ALA A 9 2.74 23.17 -5.21
N ASN A 10 3.20 22.47 -6.25
CA ASN A 10 4.43 22.83 -6.96
C ASN A 10 4.36 24.19 -7.65
N GLY A 11 3.20 24.59 -8.15
CA GLY A 11 2.94 25.93 -8.69
C GLY A 11 3.13 27.05 -7.65
N GLN A 12 2.98 26.74 -6.36
CA GLN A 12 3.29 27.65 -5.24
C GLN A 12 4.77 27.64 -4.83
N GLY A 13 5.62 26.86 -5.50
CA GLY A 13 7.07 26.86 -5.31
C GLY A 13 7.61 25.84 -4.30
N ILE A 14 6.81 24.85 -3.86
CA ILE A 14 7.27 23.85 -2.88
C ILE A 14 8.35 22.91 -3.43
N GLY A 15 8.42 22.74 -4.76
CA GLY A 15 9.45 21.92 -5.42
C GLY A 15 9.44 20.43 -5.03
N MET A 16 8.28 19.87 -4.69
CA MET A 16 8.13 18.49 -4.28
C MET A 16 8.18 17.57 -5.51
N HIS A 17 9.32 16.89 -5.66
CA HIS A 17 9.57 15.90 -6.72
C HIS A 17 9.84 14.49 -6.17
N GLY A 18 10.05 14.36 -4.86
CA GLY A 18 10.37 13.12 -4.14
C GLY A 18 9.13 12.36 -3.67
N TRP A 19 8.22 11.98 -4.58
CA TRP A 19 7.04 11.19 -4.21
C TRP A 19 6.89 9.93 -5.07
N SER A 20 6.17 8.94 -4.55
CA SER A 20 5.86 7.69 -5.24
C SER A 20 4.40 7.27 -5.08
N PHE A 21 3.89 6.48 -6.02
CA PHE A 21 2.54 5.92 -6.01
C PHE A 21 2.60 4.46 -5.60
N GLY A 22 1.93 4.12 -4.49
CA GLY A 22 2.00 2.79 -3.89
C GLY A 22 0.63 2.27 -3.45
N GLY A 23 0.66 1.34 -2.49
CA GLY A 23 -0.54 0.78 -1.88
C GLY A 23 -1.39 -0.10 -2.81
N GLY A 24 -2.68 -0.25 -2.48
CA GLY A 24 -3.55 -1.25 -3.10
C GLY A 24 -3.83 -0.99 -4.58
N THR A 25 -3.94 0.28 -4.95
CA THR A 25 -4.25 0.68 -6.34
C THR A 25 -3.01 0.62 -7.22
N ALA A 26 -1.83 0.98 -6.72
CA ALA A 26 -0.58 0.73 -7.44
C ALA A 26 -0.36 -0.77 -7.69
N LEU A 27 -0.71 -1.62 -6.73
CA LEU A 27 -0.61 -3.07 -6.90
C LEU A 27 -1.62 -3.59 -7.94
N MET A 28 -2.85 -3.08 -7.93
CA MET A 28 -3.88 -3.39 -8.95
C MET A 28 -3.38 -3.06 -10.36
N PHE A 29 -2.68 -1.95 -10.58
CA PHE A 29 -2.13 -1.62 -11.90
C PHE A 29 -1.12 -2.67 -12.41
N GLN A 30 -0.43 -3.34 -11.49
CA GLN A 30 0.67 -4.25 -11.81
C GLN A 30 0.18 -5.69 -12.02
N ILE A 31 -0.71 -6.18 -11.15
CA ILE A 31 -1.13 -7.60 -11.16
C ILE A 31 -2.64 -7.80 -11.37
N LYS A 32 -3.44 -6.72 -11.39
CA LYS A 32 -4.89 -6.74 -11.68
C LYS A 32 -5.70 -7.72 -10.82
N HIS A 33 -5.27 -7.96 -9.59
CA HIS A 33 -5.83 -9.00 -8.72
C HIS A 33 -7.20 -8.66 -8.12
N ARG A 34 -7.47 -7.37 -7.91
CA ARG A 34 -8.77 -6.84 -7.46
C ARG A 34 -8.89 -5.36 -7.79
N GLU A 35 -10.12 -4.84 -7.79
CA GLU A 35 -10.32 -3.40 -7.85
C GLU A 35 -9.91 -2.72 -6.53
N SER A 36 -9.36 -1.51 -6.68
CA SER A 36 -8.93 -0.64 -5.60
C SER A 36 -9.09 0.81 -6.07
N HIS A 37 -9.67 1.66 -5.23
CA HIS A 37 -10.03 3.03 -5.58
C HIS A 37 -9.24 4.08 -4.81
N ASP A 38 -8.67 3.72 -3.66
CA ASP A 38 -7.86 4.62 -2.83
C ASP A 38 -6.50 4.88 -3.49
N ILE A 39 -6.03 6.12 -3.46
CA ILE A 39 -4.74 6.51 -4.05
C ILE A 39 -3.75 6.82 -2.94
N ASP A 40 -2.81 5.91 -2.70
CA ASP A 40 -1.73 6.09 -1.74
C ASP A 40 -0.50 6.73 -2.40
N LEU A 41 -0.14 7.95 -1.98
CA LEU A 41 1.06 8.67 -2.40
C LEU A 41 2.03 8.82 -1.24
N PHE A 42 3.26 8.33 -1.43
CA PHE A 42 4.30 8.35 -0.41
C PHE A 42 5.27 9.50 -0.67
N ILE A 43 5.53 10.30 0.36
CA ILE A 43 6.44 11.45 0.35
C ILE A 43 7.56 11.24 1.38
N ASP A 44 8.67 11.96 1.21
CA ASP A 44 9.89 11.86 2.04
C ASP A 44 9.97 12.90 3.18
N ASP A 45 9.17 13.96 3.12
CA ASP A 45 9.15 15.01 4.15
C ASP A 45 7.72 15.41 4.55
N ALA A 46 7.41 15.25 5.84
CA ALA A 46 6.13 15.62 6.43
C ALA A 46 5.84 17.13 6.31
N GLN A 47 6.85 17.97 6.12
CA GLN A 47 6.70 19.41 5.90
C GLN A 47 5.90 19.74 4.64
N TYR A 48 5.76 18.81 3.68
CA TYR A 48 4.90 19.02 2.52
C TYR A 48 3.41 18.85 2.85
N LEU A 49 3.02 18.11 3.89
CA LEU A 49 1.61 17.78 4.17
C LEU A 49 0.69 19.01 4.28
N PRO A 50 1.07 20.11 4.97
CA PRO A 50 0.22 21.31 5.01
C PRO A 50 0.02 21.96 3.63
N TYR A 51 1.00 21.86 2.74
CA TYR A 51 0.92 22.35 1.36
C TYR A 51 0.18 21.39 0.42
N LEU A 52 -0.02 20.14 0.83
CA LEU A 52 -0.78 19.18 0.04
C LEU A 52 -2.28 19.20 0.40
N ASN A 53 -2.69 19.94 1.43
CA ASN A 53 -4.07 20.03 1.86
C ASN A 53 -4.87 21.05 1.01
N PRO A 54 -5.79 20.59 0.13
CA PRO A 54 -6.61 21.47 -0.69
C PRO A 54 -7.48 22.45 0.10
N GLU A 55 -7.94 22.05 1.30
CA GLU A 55 -8.81 22.87 2.15
C GLU A 55 -8.09 24.13 2.61
N THR A 56 -6.85 23.98 3.10
CA THR A 56 -6.08 25.09 3.65
C THR A 56 -5.36 25.89 2.58
N GLN A 57 -5.03 25.27 1.44
CA GLN A 57 -4.34 25.93 0.33
C GLN A 57 -5.28 26.54 -0.71
N GLY A 58 -6.59 26.25 -0.65
CA GLY A 58 -7.59 26.78 -1.58
C GLY A 58 -7.45 26.24 -3.00
N TYR A 59 -7.06 24.97 -3.15
CA TYR A 59 -6.86 24.35 -4.47
C TYR A 59 -8.18 24.09 -5.19
N ASP A 60 -8.19 24.37 -6.51
CA ASP A 60 -9.33 24.06 -7.37
C ASP A 60 -9.21 22.63 -7.88
N LEU A 61 -10.23 21.85 -7.56
CA LEU A 61 -10.25 20.41 -7.66
C LEU A 61 -11.51 20.01 -8.43
N ALA A 62 -11.36 19.25 -9.53
CA ALA A 62 -12.46 18.89 -10.43
C ALA A 62 -13.64 18.16 -9.75
N LEU A 63 -13.40 17.57 -8.59
CA LEU A 63 -14.39 17.05 -7.67
C LEU A 63 -14.10 17.66 -6.29
N ALA A 64 -15.10 18.23 -5.63
CA ALA A 64 -14.94 18.73 -4.28
C ALA A 64 -14.75 17.56 -3.29
N PRO A 65 -13.71 17.58 -2.44
CA PRO A 65 -13.59 16.61 -1.34
C PRO A 65 -14.76 16.72 -0.36
N SER A 66 -15.18 15.58 0.21
CA SER A 66 -16.22 15.52 1.22
C SER A 66 -15.67 15.69 2.65
N ASP A 67 -14.43 15.27 2.89
CA ASP A 67 -13.78 15.37 4.19
C ASP A 67 -12.25 15.37 4.07
N TYR A 68 -11.57 15.76 5.15
CA TYR A 68 -10.11 15.73 5.28
C TYR A 68 -9.71 15.18 6.65
N GLU A 69 -8.87 14.15 6.67
CA GLU A 69 -8.30 13.61 7.92
C GLU A 69 -6.80 13.87 7.95
N THR A 70 -6.27 14.34 9.07
CA THR A 70 -4.83 14.47 9.26
C THR A 70 -4.44 14.16 10.70
N ASP A 71 -3.31 13.46 10.85
CA ASP A 71 -2.65 13.28 12.15
C ASP A 71 -1.63 14.40 12.45
N GLY A 72 -1.55 15.40 11.56
CA GLY A 72 -0.66 16.55 11.63
C GLY A 72 0.83 16.25 11.45
N THR A 73 1.23 14.99 11.28
CA THR A 73 2.66 14.62 11.35
C THR A 73 3.11 13.55 10.36
N ARG A 74 2.23 12.65 9.90
CA ARG A 74 2.59 11.54 9.03
C ARG A 74 1.63 11.34 7.87
N ALA A 75 0.39 11.81 7.96
CA ALA A 75 -0.57 11.61 6.89
C ALA A 75 -1.55 12.77 6.70
N LEU A 76 -1.95 12.95 5.45
CA LEU A 76 -3.10 13.73 5.02
C LEU A 76 -3.96 12.83 4.14
N LYS A 77 -5.20 12.62 4.54
CA LYS A 77 -6.22 11.95 3.76
C LYS A 77 -7.23 12.97 3.24
N ILE A 78 -7.59 12.82 1.97
CA ILE A 78 -8.62 13.59 1.28
C ILE A 78 -9.71 12.60 0.84
N VAL A 79 -10.92 12.77 1.36
CA VAL A 79 -12.04 11.84 1.13
C VAL A 79 -12.93 12.35 -0.01
N PHE A 80 -13.35 11.45 -0.90
CA PHE A 80 -14.34 11.70 -1.95
C PHE A 80 -15.47 10.68 -1.85
N ASP A 81 -16.59 11.08 -1.25
CA ASP A 81 -17.74 10.20 -1.00
C ASP A 81 -18.18 9.44 -2.25
N GLY A 82 -18.22 8.11 -2.14
CA GLY A 82 -18.62 7.21 -3.23
C GLY A 82 -17.61 7.06 -4.37
N VAL A 83 -16.43 7.68 -4.26
CA VAL A 83 -15.35 7.61 -5.27
C VAL A 83 -14.10 6.93 -4.72
N GLY A 84 -13.65 7.31 -3.53
CA GLY A 84 -12.43 6.78 -2.89
C GLY A 84 -11.67 7.85 -2.12
N GLU A 85 -10.49 7.49 -1.63
CA GLU A 85 -9.63 8.37 -0.82
C GLU A 85 -8.32 8.70 -1.56
N ILE A 86 -7.70 9.83 -1.22
CA ILE A 86 -6.29 10.12 -1.57
C ILE A 86 -5.52 10.28 -0.27
N ASP A 87 -4.56 9.41 -0.04
CA ASP A 87 -3.67 9.45 1.12
C ASP A 87 -2.30 9.95 0.70
N PHE A 88 -1.86 11.07 1.28
CA PHE A 88 -0.45 11.47 1.29
C PHE A 88 0.18 10.98 2.58
N ILE A 89 1.19 10.12 2.46
CA ILE A 89 1.79 9.41 3.59
C ILE A 89 3.29 9.73 3.62
N CYS A 90 3.76 10.35 4.70
CA CYS A 90 5.19 10.54 4.95
C CYS A 90 5.79 9.23 5.45
N CYS A 91 6.52 8.55 4.58
CA CYS A 91 7.11 7.26 4.89
C CYS A 91 8.26 6.95 3.94
N ASP A 92 9.42 6.68 4.53
CA ASP A 92 10.59 6.25 3.78
C ASP A 92 10.37 4.90 3.08
N PRO A 93 11.02 4.68 1.93
CA PRO A 93 11.12 3.36 1.34
C PRO A 93 11.77 2.34 2.28
N VAL A 94 11.35 1.08 2.21
CA VAL A 94 11.90 0.01 3.06
C VAL A 94 12.77 -0.99 2.28
N THR A 95 12.59 -1.09 0.96
CA THR A 95 13.39 -1.96 0.09
C THR A 95 14.47 -1.19 -0.68
N GLU A 96 15.46 -1.92 -1.21
CA GLU A 96 16.59 -1.34 -1.98
C GLU A 96 16.16 -0.82 -3.35
N GLU A 97 15.21 -1.48 -4.01
CA GLU A 97 14.63 -1.09 -5.30
C GLU A 97 13.12 -0.80 -5.12
N PRO A 98 12.78 0.34 -4.50
CA PRO A 98 11.42 0.54 -4.01
C PRO A 98 10.44 0.96 -5.10
N PHE A 99 10.91 1.50 -6.22
CA PHE A 99 10.05 1.97 -7.29
C PHE A 99 10.65 1.74 -8.68
N VAL A 100 9.76 1.65 -9.67
CA VAL A 100 10.08 1.71 -11.09
C VAL A 100 9.46 2.97 -11.69
N ALA A 101 10.12 3.57 -12.68
CA ALA A 101 9.51 4.64 -13.46
C ALA A 101 8.41 4.06 -14.35
N SER A 102 7.20 4.60 -14.24
CA SER A 102 6.04 4.14 -15.01
C SER A 102 5.27 5.33 -15.58
N GLU A 103 4.68 5.16 -16.77
CA GLU A 103 3.80 6.16 -17.36
C GLU A 103 2.33 5.87 -17.02
N ILE A 104 1.71 6.74 -16.23
CA ILE A 104 0.31 6.62 -15.83
C ILE A 104 -0.43 7.87 -16.31
N ARG A 105 -1.40 7.68 -17.21
CA ARG A 105 -2.19 8.77 -17.83
C ARG A 105 -1.29 9.89 -18.41
N GLY A 106 -0.21 9.53 -19.09
CA GLY A 106 0.73 10.47 -19.71
C GLY A 106 1.64 11.20 -18.72
N ARG A 107 1.73 10.75 -17.46
CA ARG A 107 2.65 11.29 -16.45
C ARG A 107 3.66 10.23 -16.07
N SER A 108 4.93 10.62 -16.00
CA SER A 108 5.98 9.79 -15.40
C SER A 108 5.82 9.80 -13.88
N VAL A 109 5.65 8.63 -13.30
CA VAL A 109 5.41 8.40 -11.87
C VAL A 109 6.41 7.37 -11.34
N LYS A 110 6.94 7.58 -10.13
CA LYS A 110 7.65 6.52 -9.39
C LYS A 110 6.59 5.56 -8.84
N LEU A 111 6.40 4.42 -9.50
CA LEU A 111 5.45 3.40 -9.08
C LEU A 111 6.15 2.43 -8.13
N GLU A 112 5.65 2.26 -6.91
CA GLU A 112 6.23 1.31 -5.96
C GLU A 112 6.16 -0.13 -6.47
N THR A 113 7.23 -0.89 -6.25
CA THR A 113 7.28 -2.31 -6.63
C THR A 113 6.36 -3.15 -5.74
N PRO A 114 5.90 -4.33 -6.18
CA PRO A 114 5.09 -5.20 -5.34
C PRO A 114 5.84 -5.60 -4.06
N ALA A 115 7.15 -5.81 -4.14
CA ALA A 115 8.01 -6.03 -2.98
C ALA A 115 7.95 -4.89 -1.96
N GLU A 116 8.09 -3.63 -2.41
CA GLU A 116 7.99 -2.45 -1.54
C GLU A 116 6.61 -2.34 -0.89
N ILE A 117 5.54 -2.47 -1.68
CA ILE A 117 4.15 -2.38 -1.20
C ILE A 117 3.87 -3.43 -0.12
N LEU A 118 4.28 -4.68 -0.34
CA LEU A 118 4.08 -5.76 0.62
C LEU A 118 4.97 -5.61 1.85
N ALA A 119 6.23 -5.24 1.68
CA ALA A 119 7.14 -4.98 2.79
C ALA A 119 6.60 -3.87 3.70
N LYS A 120 6.12 -2.77 3.13
CA LYS A 120 5.46 -1.68 3.88
C LYS A 120 4.24 -2.15 4.66
N LYS A 121 3.39 -3.01 4.07
CA LYS A 121 2.25 -3.60 4.79
C LYS A 121 2.71 -4.41 5.99
N VAL A 122 3.73 -5.24 5.85
CA VAL A 122 4.25 -6.05 6.96
C VAL A 122 4.92 -5.17 8.02
N VAL A 123 5.80 -4.24 7.62
CA VAL A 123 6.58 -3.38 8.51
C VAL A 123 5.70 -2.38 9.27
N PHE A 124 4.80 -1.69 8.59
CA PHE A 124 4.02 -0.59 9.19
C PHE A 124 2.66 -1.04 9.71
N ARG A 125 2.08 -2.10 9.14
CA ARG A 125 0.78 -2.64 9.60
C ARG A 125 0.92 -3.95 10.37
N GLY A 126 2.12 -4.49 10.63
CA GLY A 126 2.32 -5.83 11.22
C GLY A 126 1.32 -6.23 12.33
N THR A 127 1.24 -5.43 13.39
CA THR A 127 0.30 -5.63 14.53
C THR A 127 -1.17 -5.33 14.23
N HIS A 128 -1.45 -4.72 13.09
CA HIS A 128 -2.77 -4.28 12.61
C HIS A 128 -3.11 -4.83 11.22
N LEU A 129 -2.49 -5.95 10.81
CA LEU A 129 -2.59 -6.50 9.46
C LEU A 129 -4.05 -6.80 9.11
N GLN A 130 -4.55 -6.27 8.00
CA GLN A 130 -5.95 -6.43 7.61
C GLN A 130 -6.14 -7.65 6.69
N PRO A 131 -7.35 -8.24 6.61
CA PRO A 131 -7.64 -9.31 5.66
C PRO A 131 -7.32 -8.96 4.19
N ARG A 132 -7.50 -7.69 3.79
CA ARG A 132 -7.09 -7.19 2.46
C ARG A 132 -5.57 -7.23 2.24
N ASP A 133 -4.78 -7.04 3.30
CA ASP A 133 -3.33 -7.12 3.22
C ASP A 133 -2.88 -8.57 3.03
N MET A 134 -3.50 -9.51 3.74
CA MET A 134 -3.27 -10.95 3.55
C MET A 134 -3.69 -11.40 2.13
N PHE A 135 -4.81 -10.88 1.61
CA PHE A 135 -5.22 -11.13 0.23
C PHE A 135 -4.18 -10.62 -0.77
N ASP A 136 -3.70 -9.38 -0.61
CA ASP A 136 -2.70 -8.79 -1.49
C ASP A 136 -1.36 -9.56 -1.44
N ILE A 137 -0.90 -10.01 -0.25
CA ILE A 137 0.29 -10.86 -0.09
C ILE A 137 0.13 -12.17 -0.87
N ALA A 138 -0.99 -12.86 -0.70
CA ALA A 138 -1.25 -14.12 -1.39
C ALA A 138 -1.39 -13.94 -2.91
N ALA A 139 -1.97 -12.83 -3.37
CA ALA A 139 -2.11 -12.52 -4.78
C ALA A 139 -0.77 -12.29 -5.47
N VAL A 140 0.13 -11.53 -4.85
CA VAL A 140 1.49 -11.36 -5.38
C VAL A 140 2.25 -12.69 -5.37
N ALA A 141 2.07 -13.52 -4.34
CA ALA A 141 2.70 -14.83 -4.32
C ALA A 141 2.18 -15.76 -5.43
N GLN A 142 0.90 -15.66 -5.79
CA GLN A 142 0.31 -16.38 -6.92
C GLN A 142 0.88 -15.88 -8.27
N GLU A 143 0.98 -14.57 -8.46
CA GLU A 143 1.38 -13.96 -9.73
C GLU A 143 2.90 -14.00 -9.96
N MET A 144 3.68 -13.70 -8.91
CA MET A 144 5.13 -13.51 -9.00
C MET A 144 5.94 -14.64 -8.36
N GLY A 145 5.27 -15.60 -7.73
CA GLY A 145 5.88 -16.72 -7.01
C GLY A 145 6.09 -16.42 -5.52
N ALA A 146 6.00 -17.47 -4.70
CA ALA A 146 6.15 -17.35 -3.25
C ALA A 146 7.53 -16.83 -2.84
N ASP A 147 8.60 -17.28 -3.52
CA ASP A 147 9.98 -16.86 -3.21
C ASP A 147 10.17 -15.35 -3.35
N TYR A 148 9.53 -14.71 -4.34
CA TYR A 148 9.58 -13.26 -4.51
C TYR A 148 9.09 -12.53 -3.25
N VAL A 149 7.95 -12.98 -2.71
CA VAL A 149 7.36 -12.37 -1.51
C VAL A 149 8.17 -12.73 -0.26
N ILE A 150 8.63 -13.97 -0.15
CA ILE A 150 9.45 -14.43 0.98
C ILE A 150 10.75 -13.62 1.04
N ASP A 151 11.42 -13.39 -0.09
CA ASP A 151 12.66 -12.61 -0.15
C ASP A 151 12.44 -11.17 0.29
N ALA A 152 11.37 -10.51 -0.22
CA ALA A 152 11.00 -9.16 0.18
C ALA A 152 10.74 -9.06 1.70
N CYS A 153 10.00 -10.02 2.26
CA CYS A 153 9.63 -10.03 3.68
C CYS A 153 10.77 -10.48 4.62
N SER A 154 11.67 -11.35 4.17
CA SER A 154 12.73 -11.96 5.01
C SER A 154 13.73 -10.94 5.57
N LYS A 155 13.80 -9.75 4.97
CA LYS A 155 14.58 -8.62 5.48
C LYS A 155 14.00 -8.01 6.77
N PHE A 156 12.76 -8.34 7.11
CA PHE A 156 12.02 -7.79 8.25
C PHE A 156 11.46 -8.89 9.18
N PRO A 157 12.32 -9.72 9.80
CA PRO A 157 11.86 -10.89 10.57
C PRO A 157 10.97 -10.54 11.77
N ALA A 158 11.26 -9.44 12.48
CA ALA A 158 10.44 -8.99 13.61
C ALA A 158 9.02 -8.58 13.16
N ALA A 159 8.93 -7.78 12.09
CA ALA A 159 7.64 -7.39 11.51
C ALA A 159 6.87 -8.60 10.95
N CYS A 160 7.56 -9.56 10.32
CA CYS A 160 6.96 -10.81 9.88
C CYS A 160 6.38 -11.60 11.06
N GLN A 161 7.06 -11.62 12.20
CA GLN A 161 6.59 -12.31 13.40
C GLN A 161 5.33 -11.66 13.97
N GLU A 162 5.27 -10.34 14.03
CA GLU A 162 4.06 -9.60 14.44
C GLU A 162 2.90 -9.86 13.47
N ALA A 163 3.14 -9.74 12.17
CA ALA A 163 2.15 -10.01 11.12
C ALA A 163 1.65 -11.45 11.15
N LEU A 164 2.52 -12.43 11.44
CA LEU A 164 2.16 -13.83 11.57
C LEU A 164 1.24 -14.05 12.78
N GLN A 165 1.57 -13.48 13.94
CA GLN A 165 0.73 -13.58 15.13
C GLN A 165 -0.67 -12.99 14.91
N VAL A 166 -0.77 -11.86 14.20
CA VAL A 166 -2.07 -11.29 13.81
C VAL A 166 -2.81 -12.23 12.87
N SER A 167 -2.13 -12.76 11.86
CA SER A 167 -2.70 -13.68 10.88
C SER A 167 -3.22 -14.98 11.50
N GLU A 168 -2.56 -15.50 12.55
CA GLU A 168 -2.98 -16.69 13.30
C GLU A 168 -4.21 -16.44 14.17
N LYS A 169 -4.29 -15.25 14.80
CA LYS A 169 -5.41 -14.87 15.67
C LYS A 169 -6.61 -14.31 14.91
N MET A 170 -6.44 -13.94 13.64
CA MET A 170 -7.49 -13.39 12.80
C MET A 170 -8.65 -14.38 12.67
N SER A 171 -9.85 -13.93 13.04
CA SER A 171 -11.03 -14.79 12.96
C SER A 171 -11.39 -15.09 11.51
N ALA A 172 -11.69 -16.35 11.19
CA ALA A 172 -12.13 -16.76 9.86
C ALA A 172 -13.37 -15.98 9.39
N ARG A 173 -14.32 -15.72 10.30
CA ARG A 173 -15.52 -14.93 10.01
C ARG A 173 -15.20 -13.50 9.60
N LEU A 174 -14.30 -12.81 10.30
CA LEU A 174 -13.87 -11.46 9.93
C LEU A 174 -13.15 -11.48 8.60
N PHE A 175 -12.24 -12.45 8.41
CA PHE A 175 -11.49 -12.62 7.18
C PHE A 175 -12.44 -12.76 5.97
N GLU A 176 -13.35 -13.73 6.02
CA GLU A 176 -14.37 -13.97 5.00
C GLU A 176 -15.26 -12.75 4.76
N ALA A 177 -15.72 -12.09 5.82
CA ALA A 177 -16.59 -10.91 5.70
C ALA A 177 -15.92 -9.73 5.00
N VAL A 178 -14.60 -9.60 5.12
CA VAL A 178 -13.82 -8.55 4.43
C VAL A 178 -13.46 -9.00 3.01
N THR A 179 -12.93 -10.21 2.83
CA THR A 179 -12.48 -10.69 1.50
C THR A 179 -13.63 -10.89 0.52
N ALA A 180 -14.82 -11.26 1.00
CA ALA A 180 -16.03 -11.39 0.17
C ALA A 180 -16.52 -10.05 -0.41
N LYS A 181 -16.12 -8.91 0.17
CA LYS A 181 -16.46 -7.57 -0.34
C LYS A 181 -15.42 -7.03 -1.32
N LEU A 182 -14.28 -7.69 -1.45
CA LEU A 182 -13.27 -7.31 -2.44
C LEU A 182 -13.81 -7.64 -3.84
N LEU A 183 -13.68 -6.69 -4.76
CA LEU A 183 -14.00 -6.88 -6.18
C LEU A 183 -12.81 -7.61 -6.84
N VAL A 184 -12.75 -8.93 -6.66
CA VAL A 184 -11.62 -9.79 -7.03
C VAL A 184 -11.73 -10.24 -8.49
N ALA A 185 -10.61 -10.20 -9.23
CA ALA A 185 -10.53 -10.74 -10.59
C ALA A 185 -10.69 -12.28 -10.58
N GLU A 186 -11.23 -12.84 -11.67
CA GLU A 186 -11.63 -14.24 -11.75
C GLU A 186 -10.50 -15.21 -11.35
N GLU A 187 -9.29 -14.98 -11.86
CA GLU A 187 -8.13 -15.84 -11.58
C GLU A 187 -7.65 -15.79 -10.12
N PHE A 188 -8.04 -14.79 -9.34
CA PHE A 188 -7.68 -14.63 -7.93
C PHE A 188 -8.82 -14.98 -6.96
N GLN A 189 -10.02 -15.29 -7.45
CA GLN A 189 -11.17 -15.67 -6.58
C GLN A 189 -10.85 -16.81 -5.59
N PRO A 190 -10.08 -17.86 -5.94
CA PRO A 190 -9.72 -18.90 -4.98
C PRO A 190 -8.97 -18.38 -3.74
N LEU A 191 -8.35 -17.20 -3.81
CA LEU A 191 -7.65 -16.59 -2.69
C LEU A 191 -8.59 -16.03 -1.62
N GLN A 192 -9.87 -15.76 -1.92
CA GLN A 192 -10.82 -15.25 -0.91
C GLN A 192 -10.99 -16.19 0.28
N SER A 193 -10.74 -17.50 0.12
CA SER A 193 -10.75 -18.51 1.18
C SER A 193 -9.37 -19.02 1.60
N ARG A 194 -8.33 -18.80 0.77
CA ARG A 194 -6.98 -19.37 0.99
C ARG A 194 -5.92 -18.35 1.41
N ALA A 195 -6.15 -17.07 1.19
CA ALA A 195 -5.11 -16.06 1.38
C ALA A 195 -4.59 -15.95 2.82
N GLN A 196 -5.43 -16.19 3.84
CA GLN A 196 -4.97 -16.24 5.24
C GLN A 196 -3.95 -17.37 5.46
N MET A 197 -4.22 -18.56 4.91
CA MET A 197 -3.32 -19.71 5.02
C MET A 197 -2.00 -19.43 4.30
N ILE A 198 -2.07 -19.00 3.04
CA ILE A 198 -0.89 -18.69 2.21
C ILE A 198 -0.02 -17.61 2.88
N THR A 199 -0.65 -16.56 3.43
CA THR A 199 0.08 -15.50 4.14
C THR A 199 0.83 -16.04 5.35
N LYS A 200 0.22 -16.92 6.16
CA LYS A 200 0.91 -17.53 7.31
C LYS A 200 2.12 -18.35 6.88
N GLU A 201 1.99 -19.15 5.82
CA GLU A 201 3.08 -19.97 5.29
C GLU A 201 4.25 -19.10 4.79
N ILE A 202 3.95 -18.03 4.05
CA ILE A 202 4.94 -17.07 3.55
C ILE A 202 5.67 -16.41 4.71
N LEU A 203 4.94 -15.86 5.70
CA LEU A 203 5.54 -15.16 6.82
C LEU A 203 6.41 -16.09 7.68
N ALA A 204 5.95 -17.31 7.97
CA ALA A 204 6.74 -18.31 8.69
C ALA A 204 8.03 -18.69 7.93
N THR A 205 7.93 -18.82 6.60
CA THR A 205 9.09 -19.13 5.75
C THR A 205 10.06 -17.95 5.68
N ALA A 206 9.57 -16.72 5.58
CA ALA A 206 10.39 -15.50 5.59
C ALA A 206 11.19 -15.35 6.88
N ILE A 207 10.57 -15.62 8.04
CA ILE A 207 11.26 -15.63 9.35
C ILE A 207 12.39 -16.68 9.34
N THR A 208 12.10 -17.89 8.85
CA THR A 208 13.07 -18.98 8.78
C THR A 208 14.23 -18.65 7.84
N ARG A 209 13.94 -18.08 6.66
CA ARG A 209 14.95 -17.65 5.68
C ARG A 209 15.86 -16.57 6.25
N SER A 210 15.30 -15.61 6.99
CA SER A 210 16.06 -14.57 7.68
C SER A 210 17.09 -15.17 8.64
N ALA A 211 16.69 -16.17 9.43
CA ALA A 211 17.59 -16.86 10.37
C ALA A 211 18.74 -17.61 9.67
N ALA A 212 18.53 -18.12 8.46
CA ALA A 212 19.56 -18.80 7.66
C ALA A 212 20.56 -17.83 7.00
N LEU A 213 20.25 -16.54 6.93
CA LEU A 213 21.10 -15.49 6.37
C LEU A 213 21.99 -14.80 7.43
N LEU A 214 21.76 -15.06 8.72
CA LEU A 214 22.62 -14.59 9.80
C LEU A 214 23.85 -15.51 9.91
N PRO A 215 25.08 -14.95 9.93
CA PRO A 215 26.32 -15.72 10.01
C PRO A 215 26.52 -16.43 11.36
#